data_AF-A0A5E4JV50-F1
#
_entry.id   AF-A0A5E4JV50-F1
#
_cell.length_a   1.000
_cell.length_b   1.000
_cell.length_c   1.000
_cell.angle_alpha   90.00
_cell.angle_beta   90.00
_cell.angle_gamma   90.00
#
_symmetry.space_group_name_H-M   'P 1'
#
loop_
_entity.id
_entity.type
_entity.pdbx_description
1 polymer ?
#
loop_
_entity_poly.entity_id
_entity_poly.type
_entity_poly.pdbx_seq_one_letter_code
_entity_poly.pdbx_strand_id
1 'polypeptide(L)'
;MFKKKCPACSKKIEKKFNFCPWCGHSFKKQRLEEDFGMLGQNDEIEQQISNQLNLPFGMNGIFNGLMKQIEKELANMDNLQPSNGLPRGFKINISTGQPGQQPKIVPMKQPKKKQPTTIQVEEADENEKERRAKLKRVDAKSTIRRLPEGLVYEIDAPGVRTVKDVVITKLEESMEVKVYAEEKCYVKSLPLKMDVVEFSVQPNKVLLKLQN
;
A
#
# COMPACT_ATOMS: atom_id res chain seq x y z
N MET A 1 -13.11 -3.60 -37.27
CA MET A 1 -11.99 -3.93 -36.35
C MET A 1 -11.04 -4.93 -37.00
N PHE A 2 -9.84 -4.53 -37.37
CA PHE A 2 -8.87 -5.41 -38.03
C PHE A 2 -8.03 -6.18 -37.00
N LYS A 3 -8.08 -7.53 -37.02
CA LYS A 3 -7.29 -8.42 -36.15
C LYS A 3 -6.14 -9.05 -36.95
N LYS A 4 -4.95 -9.19 -36.36
CA LYS A 4 -3.78 -9.89 -36.93
C LYS A 4 -3.65 -11.30 -36.32
N LYS A 5 -3.08 -12.27 -37.04
CA LYS A 5 -2.76 -13.59 -36.47
C LYS A 5 -1.33 -13.60 -35.94
N CYS A 6 -1.11 -14.24 -34.80
CA CYS A 6 0.24 -14.49 -34.29
C CYS A 6 0.92 -15.58 -35.11
N PRO A 7 2.16 -15.42 -35.60
CA PRO A 7 2.87 -16.47 -36.33
C PRO A 7 3.23 -17.66 -35.43
N ALA A 8 3.51 -17.41 -34.14
CA ALA A 8 3.90 -18.47 -33.20
C ALA A 8 2.74 -19.38 -32.73
N CYS A 9 1.58 -18.81 -32.39
CA CYS A 9 0.47 -19.59 -31.81
C CYS A 9 -0.82 -19.56 -32.64
N SER A 10 -0.82 -18.92 -33.82
CA SER A 10 -1.96 -18.80 -34.75
C SER A 10 -3.24 -18.14 -34.19
N LYS A 11 -3.24 -17.67 -32.93
CA LYS A 11 -4.36 -16.96 -32.31
C LYS A 11 -4.54 -15.57 -32.94
N LYS A 12 -5.80 -15.11 -33.00
CA LYS A 12 -6.16 -13.77 -33.48
C LYS A 12 -5.95 -12.75 -32.36
N ILE A 13 -5.27 -11.66 -32.69
CA ILE A 13 -4.84 -10.63 -31.75
C ILE A 13 -5.18 -9.26 -32.34
N GLU A 14 -5.56 -8.34 -31.48
CA GLU A 14 -5.82 -6.96 -31.89
C GLU A 14 -4.51 -6.28 -32.33
N LYS A 15 -4.57 -5.44 -33.37
CA LYS A 15 -3.38 -4.78 -33.92
C LYS A 15 -2.63 -3.89 -32.90
N LYS A 16 -3.33 -3.41 -31.85
CA LYS A 16 -2.78 -2.57 -30.78
C LYS A 16 -1.72 -3.27 -29.92
N PHE A 17 -1.70 -4.61 -29.90
CA PHE A 17 -0.73 -5.34 -29.10
C PHE A 17 0.60 -5.49 -29.84
N ASN A 18 1.68 -5.07 -29.19
CA ASN A 18 3.06 -5.22 -29.67
C ASN A 18 3.66 -6.61 -29.37
N PHE A 19 2.93 -7.44 -28.63
CA PHE A 19 3.28 -8.82 -28.32
C PHE A 19 2.02 -9.69 -28.33
N CYS A 20 2.19 -11.01 -28.36
CA CYS A 20 1.09 -11.96 -28.28
C CYS A 20 0.71 -12.21 -26.81
N PRO A 21 -0.51 -11.89 -26.35
CA PRO A 21 -0.91 -12.13 -24.96
C PRO A 21 -0.99 -13.62 -24.59
N TRP A 22 -1.05 -14.51 -25.58
CA TRP A 22 -1.24 -15.95 -25.36
C TRP A 22 0.05 -16.74 -25.32
N CYS A 23 1.09 -16.31 -26.04
CA CYS A 23 2.34 -17.06 -26.17
C CYS A 23 3.59 -16.20 -26.02
N GLY A 24 3.44 -14.91 -25.69
CA GLY A 24 4.56 -14.00 -25.46
C GLY A 24 5.33 -13.54 -26.69
N HIS A 25 4.98 -14.02 -27.90
CA HIS A 25 5.71 -13.67 -29.12
C HIS A 25 5.65 -12.17 -29.42
N SER A 26 6.81 -11.50 -29.42
CA SER A 26 6.93 -10.07 -29.72
C SER A 26 6.81 -9.83 -31.23
N PHE A 27 6.03 -8.83 -31.61
CA PHE A 27 5.86 -8.40 -33.00
C PHE A 27 6.78 -7.24 -33.39
N LYS A 28 7.68 -6.81 -32.50
CA LYS A 28 8.62 -5.72 -32.77
C LYS A 28 9.57 -6.15 -33.90
N LYS A 29 9.54 -5.42 -35.01
CA LYS A 29 10.53 -5.54 -36.09
C LYS A 29 11.90 -5.21 -35.49
N GLN A 30 12.90 -6.05 -35.78
CA GLN A 30 14.32 -5.75 -35.62
C GLN A 30 14.62 -4.41 -36.30
N ARG A 31 14.64 -3.33 -35.52
CA ARG A 31 15.34 -2.10 -35.87
C ARG A 31 16.15 -1.72 -34.64
N LEU A 32 17.42 -2.05 -34.78
CA LEU A 32 18.58 -1.52 -34.09
C LEU A 32 18.73 -1.90 -32.61
N GLU A 33 19.87 -2.53 -32.39
CA GLU A 33 20.58 -2.72 -31.13
C GLU A 33 20.88 -1.34 -30.50
N GLU A 34 19.85 -0.66 -30.02
CA GLU A 34 20.04 0.44 -29.08
C GLU A 34 19.82 -0.14 -27.69
N ASP A 35 20.88 -0.05 -26.89
CA ASP A 35 20.92 -0.50 -25.50
C ASP A 35 20.04 0.44 -24.67
N PHE A 36 18.73 0.19 -24.72
CA PHE A 36 17.78 0.85 -23.84
C PHE A 36 18.11 0.36 -22.43
N GLY A 37 18.83 1.19 -21.67
CA GLY A 37 19.21 0.91 -20.28
C GLY A 37 18.02 0.49 -19.41
N MET A 38 18.22 0.30 -18.10
CA MET A 38 17.27 -0.35 -17.17
C MET A 38 15.78 0.12 -17.20
N LEU A 39 15.46 1.23 -17.85
CA LEU A 39 14.12 1.82 -17.97
C LEU A 39 13.43 1.66 -19.35
N GLY A 40 14.12 1.16 -20.38
CA GLY A 40 13.52 0.83 -21.68
C GLY A 40 13.17 2.02 -22.60
N GLN A 41 12.52 1.70 -23.72
CA GLN A 41 12.30 2.52 -24.94
C GLN A 41 11.66 3.92 -24.86
N ASN A 42 11.38 4.46 -23.68
CA ASN A 42 10.59 5.69 -23.53
C ASN A 42 11.41 6.85 -22.92
N ASP A 43 12.65 7.03 -23.35
CA ASP A 43 13.49 8.19 -22.99
C ASP A 43 13.33 9.38 -23.97
N GLU A 44 12.13 9.60 -24.51
CA GLU A 44 11.74 10.94 -24.99
C GLU A 44 11.22 11.79 -23.83
N ILE A 45 11.97 11.79 -22.73
CA ILE A 45 11.72 12.63 -21.55
C ILE A 45 12.66 13.86 -21.58
N GLU A 46 13.42 14.08 -22.66
CA GLU A 46 14.48 15.10 -22.67
C GLU A 46 14.07 16.51 -23.13
N GLN A 47 12.79 16.80 -23.45
CA GLN A 47 12.41 18.18 -23.84
C GLN A 47 11.11 18.74 -23.26
N GLN A 48 10.41 18.05 -22.35
CA GLN A 48 9.16 18.58 -21.78
C GLN A 48 9.06 18.57 -20.25
N ILE A 49 10.07 18.12 -19.49
CA ILE A 49 10.04 18.22 -18.02
C ILE A 49 10.16 19.68 -17.54
N SER A 50 10.73 20.60 -18.33
CA SER A 50 11.00 21.96 -17.86
C SER A 50 9.77 22.83 -17.63
N ASN A 51 8.60 22.51 -18.20
CA ASN A 51 7.46 23.45 -18.17
C ASN A 51 6.11 22.90 -17.68
N GLN A 52 5.99 21.64 -17.26
CA GLN A 52 4.67 21.11 -16.86
C GLN A 52 4.68 20.02 -15.77
N LEU A 53 5.60 20.11 -14.81
CA LEU A 53 5.36 19.54 -13.48
C LEU A 53 4.31 20.40 -12.76
N ASN A 54 3.04 20.19 -13.10
CA ASN A 54 1.89 20.79 -12.44
C ASN A 54 1.69 20.08 -11.09
N LEU A 55 2.66 20.25 -10.19
CA LEU A 55 2.57 19.81 -8.81
C LEU A 55 1.45 20.60 -8.12
N PRO A 56 0.64 19.96 -7.25
CA PRO A 56 -0.47 20.61 -6.58
C PRO A 56 0.00 21.89 -5.89
N PHE A 57 -0.80 22.93 -6.07
CA PHE A 57 -0.54 24.33 -5.68
C PHE A 57 0.25 24.47 -4.37
N GLY A 58 1.48 25.02 -4.48
CA GLY A 58 2.25 25.50 -3.32
C GLY A 58 3.71 25.02 -3.21
N MET A 59 4.20 24.13 -4.07
CA MET A 59 5.54 23.52 -3.92
C MET A 59 6.70 24.26 -4.63
N ASN A 60 6.43 25.30 -5.42
CA ASN A 60 7.44 25.98 -6.23
C ASN A 60 8.61 26.57 -5.41
N GLY A 61 8.37 26.97 -4.16
CA GLY A 61 9.43 27.50 -3.29
C GLY A 61 10.35 26.42 -2.69
N ILE A 62 9.79 25.24 -2.40
CA ILE A 62 10.53 24.13 -1.77
C ILE A 62 11.42 23.43 -2.80
N PHE A 63 10.94 23.32 -4.04
CA PHE A 63 11.66 22.66 -5.12
C PHE A 63 12.95 23.42 -5.49
N ASN A 64 12.89 24.75 -5.56
CA ASN A 64 14.05 25.57 -5.87
C ASN A 64 15.16 25.49 -4.81
N GLY A 65 14.80 25.27 -3.54
CA GLY A 65 15.77 25.09 -2.45
C GLY A 65 16.46 23.72 -2.49
N LEU A 66 15.68 22.66 -2.74
CA LEU A 66 16.19 21.30 -2.86
C LEU A 66 17.07 21.14 -4.11
N MET A 67 16.64 21.69 -5.25
CA MET A 67 17.38 21.58 -6.50
C MET A 67 18.75 22.27 -6.41
N LYS A 68 18.83 23.44 -5.77
CA LYS A 68 20.11 24.13 -5.51
C LYS A 68 21.03 23.37 -4.56
N GLN A 69 20.51 22.61 -3.60
CA GLN A 69 21.33 21.79 -2.71
C GLN A 69 21.82 20.51 -3.42
N ILE A 70 20.96 19.87 -4.22
CA ILE A 70 21.32 18.70 -5.04
C ILE A 70 22.40 19.08 -6.06
N GLU A 71 22.25 20.19 -6.77
CA GLU A 71 23.25 20.70 -7.72
C GLU A 71 24.59 21.00 -7.03
N LYS A 72 24.54 21.56 -5.81
CA LYS A 72 25.75 21.86 -5.03
C LYS A 72 26.43 20.61 -4.47
N GLU A 73 25.70 19.53 -4.18
CA GLU A 73 26.29 18.25 -3.78
C GLU A 73 26.82 17.46 -4.98
N LEU A 74 26.14 17.48 -6.13
CA LEU A 74 26.63 16.89 -7.38
C LEU A 74 27.88 17.58 -7.92
N ALA A 75 27.92 18.92 -7.94
CA ALA A 75 29.09 19.68 -8.38
C ALA A 75 30.33 19.46 -7.48
N ASN A 76 30.12 19.08 -6.21
CA ASN A 76 31.21 18.73 -5.29
C ASN A 76 31.64 17.26 -5.39
N MET A 77 30.89 16.40 -6.09
CA MET A 77 31.27 15.01 -6.36
C MET A 77 32.22 14.85 -7.56
N ASP A 78 32.22 15.79 -8.51
CA ASP A 78 33.12 15.76 -9.68
C ASP A 78 34.60 16.02 -9.35
N ASN A 79 34.92 16.46 -8.12
CA ASN A 79 36.31 16.69 -7.67
C ASN A 79 36.90 15.52 -6.86
N LEU A 80 36.22 14.38 -6.77
CA LEU A 80 36.74 13.19 -6.07
C LEU A 80 37.09 12.08 -7.05
N GLN A 81 38.39 11.82 -7.17
CA GLN A 81 38.96 10.64 -7.82
C GLN A 81 38.26 9.34 -7.37
N PRO A 82 38.18 8.32 -8.26
CA PRO A 82 37.47 7.09 -7.98
C PRO A 82 38.32 6.21 -7.06
N SER A 83 38.14 6.36 -5.75
CA SER A 83 38.62 5.35 -4.81
C SER A 83 37.57 5.09 -3.72
N ASN A 84 37.11 3.85 -3.70
CA ASN A 84 36.43 3.14 -2.62
C ASN A 84 35.20 3.80 -1.97
N GLY A 85 34.03 3.31 -2.40
CA GLY A 85 32.82 3.23 -1.59
C GLY A 85 31.79 4.31 -1.91
N LEU A 86 30.64 3.88 -2.45
CA LEU A 86 29.46 4.74 -2.59
C LEU A 86 29.13 5.37 -1.22
N PRO A 87 28.99 6.69 -1.12
CA PRO A 87 28.66 7.35 0.15
C PRO A 87 27.25 6.93 0.61
N ARG A 88 27.17 6.36 1.82
CA ARG A 88 25.93 6.00 2.48
C ARG A 88 25.26 7.26 3.02
N GLY A 89 24.34 7.81 2.24
CA GLY A 89 23.27 8.69 2.71
C GLY A 89 23.53 10.17 2.51
N PHE A 90 22.64 10.81 1.75
CA PHE A 90 22.53 12.27 1.66
C PHE A 90 21.69 12.78 2.83
N LYS A 91 22.16 13.83 3.51
CA LYS A 91 21.52 14.38 4.72
C LYS A 91 20.81 15.69 4.33
N ILE A 92 19.55 15.58 3.91
CA ILE A 92 18.76 16.74 3.49
C ILE A 92 18.24 17.47 4.73
N ASN A 93 18.71 18.69 4.96
CA ASN A 93 18.17 19.61 5.96
C ASN A 93 17.18 20.58 5.31
N ILE A 94 15.88 20.32 5.46
CA ILE A 94 14.82 21.19 4.96
C ILE A 94 14.57 22.30 5.99
N SER A 95 14.97 23.53 5.68
CA SER A 95 14.66 24.72 6.49
C SER A 95 13.41 25.40 5.96
N THR A 96 12.23 25.05 6.48
CA THR A 96 11.00 25.80 6.23
C THR A 96 10.82 26.86 7.32
N GLY A 97 11.45 28.03 7.13
CA GLY A 97 11.31 29.16 8.05
C GLY A 97 12.02 30.42 7.54
N GLN A 98 11.50 31.59 7.86
CA GLN A 98 12.11 32.88 7.54
C GLN A 98 13.54 32.98 8.11
N PRO A 99 14.47 33.67 7.41
CA PRO A 99 15.85 33.81 7.86
C PRO A 99 15.90 34.56 9.20
N GLY A 100 16.40 33.88 10.23
CA GLY A 100 16.63 34.47 11.56
C GLY A 100 15.82 33.87 12.71
N GLN A 101 14.83 33.01 12.45
CA GLN A 101 14.14 32.28 13.52
C GLN A 101 14.60 30.83 13.56
N GLN A 102 15.34 30.48 14.62
CA GLN A 102 15.56 29.07 14.96
C GLN A 102 14.18 28.43 15.12
N PRO A 103 13.86 27.33 14.41
CA PRO A 103 12.59 26.67 14.58
C PRO A 103 12.53 26.19 16.03
N LYS A 104 11.59 26.73 16.80
CA LYS A 104 11.21 26.14 18.08
C LYS A 104 10.72 24.74 17.75
N ILE A 105 11.54 23.75 18.06
CA ILE A 105 11.18 22.34 18.04
C ILE A 105 10.11 22.20 19.12
N VAL A 106 8.85 22.41 18.74
CA VAL A 106 7.74 21.93 19.55
C VAL A 106 7.91 20.42 19.49
N PRO A 107 8.15 19.71 20.61
CA PRO A 107 8.24 18.27 20.57
C PRO A 107 6.92 17.78 20.01
N MET A 108 6.99 17.29 18.77
CA MET A 108 5.89 16.62 18.11
C MET A 108 5.53 15.50 19.06
N LYS A 109 4.39 15.61 19.75
CA LYS A 109 3.85 14.52 20.56
C LYS A 109 3.83 13.34 19.62
N GLN A 110 4.77 12.41 19.83
CA GLN A 110 4.81 11.18 19.08
C GLN A 110 3.38 10.64 19.12
N PRO A 111 2.75 10.31 17.98
CA PRO A 111 1.51 9.58 18.05
C PRO A 111 1.83 8.37 18.91
N LYS A 112 1.20 8.29 20.09
CA LYS A 112 1.40 7.17 21.01
C LYS A 112 1.24 5.95 20.13
N LYS A 113 2.32 5.18 19.92
CA LYS A 113 2.21 3.84 19.34
C LYS A 113 1.21 3.15 20.25
N LYS A 114 -0.05 3.04 19.80
CA LYS A 114 -1.06 2.26 20.50
C LYS A 114 -0.41 0.89 20.58
N GLN A 115 -0.05 0.49 21.78
CA GLN A 115 0.41 -0.86 22.03
C GLN A 115 -0.65 -1.79 21.45
N PRO A 116 -0.25 -2.92 20.83
CA PRO A 116 -1.21 -3.89 20.33
C PRO A 116 -2.18 -4.18 21.47
N THR A 117 -3.43 -3.77 21.27
CA THR A 117 -4.45 -3.96 22.30
C THR A 117 -4.70 -5.45 22.26
N THR A 118 -4.16 -6.21 23.22
CA THR A 118 -4.55 -7.59 23.43
C THR A 118 -6.06 -7.56 23.62
N ILE A 119 -6.79 -8.00 22.60
CA ILE A 119 -8.25 -7.96 22.58
C ILE A 119 -8.70 -9.01 23.59
N GLN A 120 -8.86 -8.57 24.84
CA GLN A 120 -9.45 -9.40 25.88
C GLN A 120 -10.91 -9.57 25.51
N VAL A 121 -11.26 -10.79 25.08
CA VAL A 121 -12.65 -11.17 24.89
C VAL A 121 -13.25 -11.24 26.29
N GLU A 122 -13.99 -10.21 26.68
CA GLU A 122 -14.81 -10.26 27.89
C GLU A 122 -15.67 -11.53 27.84
N GLU A 123 -15.70 -12.29 28.93
CA GLU A 123 -16.55 -13.47 29.01
C GLU A 123 -18.01 -13.05 28.81
N ALA A 124 -18.68 -13.70 27.85
CA ALA A 124 -20.07 -13.40 27.55
C ALA A 124 -20.96 -13.85 28.72
N ASP A 125 -21.92 -12.99 29.09
CA ASP A 125 -23.01 -13.33 30.00
C ASP A 125 -23.80 -14.55 29.51
N GLU A 126 -24.48 -15.29 30.39
CA GLU A 126 -25.25 -16.49 30.01
C GLU A 126 -26.33 -16.18 28.96
N ASN A 127 -27.00 -15.03 29.09
CA ASN A 127 -27.98 -14.58 28.10
C ASN A 127 -27.36 -14.35 26.71
N GLU A 128 -26.13 -13.84 26.66
CA GLU A 128 -25.39 -13.62 25.42
C GLU A 128 -24.93 -14.94 24.80
N LYS A 129 -24.56 -15.94 25.61
CA LYS A 129 -24.21 -17.28 25.13
C LYS A 129 -25.41 -17.94 24.44
N GLU A 130 -26.59 -17.87 25.05
CA GLU A 130 -27.81 -18.40 24.45
C GLU A 130 -28.19 -17.68 23.15
N ARG A 131 -28.08 -16.34 23.12
CA ARG A 131 -28.31 -15.55 21.90
C ARG A 131 -27.38 -16.01 20.78
N ARG A 132 -26.08 -16.11 21.07
CA ARG A 132 -25.04 -16.51 20.09
C ARG A 132 -25.23 -17.93 19.57
N ALA A 133 -25.72 -18.86 20.40
CA ALA A 133 -25.95 -20.25 20.02
C ALA A 133 -27.10 -20.42 19.01
N LYS A 134 -28.10 -19.52 19.03
CA LYS A 134 -29.26 -19.56 18.12
C LYS A 134 -28.96 -19.01 16.72
N LEU A 135 -27.86 -18.28 16.55
CA LEU A 135 -27.54 -17.61 15.29
C LEU A 135 -26.99 -18.58 14.24
N LYS A 136 -27.53 -18.50 13.02
CA LYS A 136 -26.99 -19.25 11.88
C LYS A 136 -25.61 -18.71 11.51
N ARG A 137 -24.64 -19.60 11.39
CA ARG A 137 -23.29 -19.28 10.91
C ARG A 137 -23.28 -19.15 9.39
N VAL A 138 -22.67 -18.08 8.88
CA VAL A 138 -22.55 -17.76 7.46
C VAL A 138 -21.14 -17.27 7.18
N ASP A 139 -20.52 -17.69 6.07
CA ASP A 139 -19.20 -17.17 5.68
C ASP A 139 -19.32 -15.69 5.28
N ALA A 140 -18.43 -14.87 5.83
CA ALA A 140 -18.42 -13.43 5.61
C ALA A 140 -17.72 -13.08 4.30
N LYS A 141 -18.30 -12.14 3.55
CA LYS A 141 -17.57 -11.51 2.44
C LYS A 141 -16.54 -10.54 3.01
N SER A 142 -15.41 -10.40 2.33
CA SER A 142 -14.38 -9.48 2.76
C SER A 142 -13.59 -8.88 1.61
N THR A 143 -13.15 -7.64 1.78
CA THR A 143 -12.20 -6.96 0.91
C THR A 143 -10.89 -6.76 1.64
N ILE A 144 -9.77 -6.90 0.94
CA ILE A 144 -8.43 -6.75 1.52
C ILE A 144 -7.75 -5.54 0.89
N ARG A 145 -7.14 -4.69 1.72
CA ARG A 145 -6.28 -3.59 1.28
C ARG A 145 -4.89 -3.79 1.85
N ARG A 146 -3.87 -3.75 0.99
CA ARG A 146 -2.47 -3.78 1.40
C ARG A 146 -1.99 -2.34 1.59
N LEU A 147 -1.39 -2.08 2.75
CA LEU A 147 -0.75 -0.83 3.10
C LEU A 147 0.75 -1.08 3.36
N PRO A 148 1.62 -0.06 3.33
CA PRO A 148 3.03 -0.22 3.69
C PRO A 148 3.22 -0.77 5.12
N GLU A 149 2.31 -0.41 6.02
CA GLU A 149 2.35 -0.80 7.44
C GLU A 149 1.69 -2.16 7.73
N GLY A 150 1.05 -2.82 6.76
CA GLY A 150 0.34 -4.07 6.99
C GLY A 150 -0.86 -4.32 6.08
N LEU A 151 -1.84 -5.08 6.57
CA LEU A 151 -3.07 -5.43 5.85
C LEU A 151 -4.29 -4.90 6.58
N VAL A 152 -5.29 -4.45 5.81
CA VAL A 152 -6.61 -4.08 6.33
C VAL A 152 -7.66 -4.97 5.68
N TYR A 153 -8.35 -5.75 6.51
CA TYR A 153 -9.53 -6.51 6.10
C TYR A 153 -10.79 -5.70 6.39
N GLU A 154 -11.63 -5.54 5.38
CA GLU A 154 -13.02 -5.11 5.55
C GLU A 154 -13.90 -6.35 5.49
N ILE A 155 -14.52 -6.72 6.61
CA ILE A 155 -15.42 -7.87 6.70
C ILE A 155 -16.86 -7.36 6.68
N ASP A 156 -17.65 -7.81 5.72
CA ASP A 156 -19.07 -7.48 5.63
C ASP A 156 -19.85 -8.25 6.70
N ALA A 157 -20.47 -7.51 7.61
CA ALA A 157 -21.30 -8.05 8.69
C ALA A 157 -22.53 -7.16 8.91
N PRO A 158 -23.55 -7.24 8.02
CA PRO A 158 -24.79 -6.49 8.19
C PRO A 158 -25.44 -6.74 9.56
N GLY A 159 -25.80 -5.66 10.26
CA GLY A 159 -26.42 -5.73 11.59
C GLY A 159 -25.46 -5.92 12.77
N VAL A 160 -24.14 -5.77 12.57
CA VAL A 160 -23.19 -5.65 13.68
C VAL A 160 -23.39 -4.29 14.38
N ARG A 161 -23.43 -4.31 15.72
CA ARG A 161 -23.71 -3.10 16.52
C ARG A 161 -22.53 -2.67 17.36
N THR A 162 -21.84 -3.61 18.00
CA THR A 162 -20.82 -3.29 19.00
C THR A 162 -19.54 -4.09 18.81
N VAL A 163 -18.46 -3.56 19.38
CA VAL A 163 -17.15 -4.22 19.45
C VAL A 163 -17.23 -5.57 20.20
N LYS A 164 -18.14 -5.69 21.19
CA LYS A 164 -18.36 -6.92 21.98
C LYS A 164 -18.96 -8.07 21.17
N ASP A 165 -19.59 -7.76 20.04
CA ASP A 165 -20.15 -8.73 19.10
C ASP A 165 -19.09 -9.33 18.18
N VAL A 166 -17.85 -8.85 18.24
CA VAL A 166 -16.74 -9.36 17.44
C VAL A 166 -15.82 -10.20 18.32
N VAL A 167 -15.62 -11.45 17.93
CA VAL A 167 -14.68 -12.37 18.58
C VAL A 167 -13.62 -12.76 17.56
N ILE A 168 -12.36 -12.54 17.91
CA ILE A 168 -11.23 -12.91 17.08
C ILE A 168 -10.46 -14.01 17.80
N THR A 169 -10.36 -15.19 17.17
CA THR A 169 -9.66 -16.35 17.70
C THR A 169 -8.41 -16.59 16.87
N LYS A 170 -7.24 -16.45 17.50
CA LYS A 170 -5.96 -16.79 16.86
C LYS A 170 -5.73 -18.30 16.96
N LEU A 171 -5.40 -18.92 15.84
CA LEU A 171 -5.01 -20.31 15.69
C LEU A 171 -3.50 -20.37 15.36
N GLU A 172 -2.91 -21.57 15.30
CA GLU A 172 -1.45 -21.73 15.10
C GLU A 172 -0.93 -21.06 13.82
N GLU A 173 -1.66 -21.21 12.71
CA GLU A 173 -1.30 -20.68 11.39
C GLU A 173 -2.38 -19.79 10.76
N SER A 174 -3.46 -19.54 11.49
CA SER A 174 -4.60 -18.80 10.96
C SER A 174 -5.32 -18.02 12.06
N MET A 175 -6.34 -17.27 11.67
CA MET A 175 -7.19 -16.52 12.57
C MET A 175 -8.63 -16.65 12.13
N GLU A 176 -9.54 -16.81 13.08
CA GLU A 176 -10.97 -16.85 12.83
C GLU A 176 -11.63 -15.61 13.43
N VAL A 177 -12.37 -14.87 12.61
CA VAL A 177 -13.14 -13.70 13.03
C VAL A 177 -14.61 -14.06 13.00
N LYS A 178 -15.27 -14.03 14.16
CA LYS A 178 -16.71 -14.20 14.31
C LYS A 178 -17.35 -12.88 14.64
N VAL A 179 -18.40 -12.52 13.89
CA VAL A 179 -19.18 -11.30 14.12
C VAL A 179 -20.64 -11.70 14.35
N TYR A 180 -21.12 -11.51 15.57
CA TYR A 180 -22.48 -11.83 15.99
C TYR A 180 -23.42 -10.66 15.71
N ALA A 181 -24.05 -10.67 14.54
CA ALA A 181 -25.08 -9.70 14.18
C ALA A 181 -26.46 -10.13 14.72
N GLU A 182 -27.48 -9.29 14.48
CA GLU A 182 -28.86 -9.54 14.93
C GLU A 182 -29.42 -10.89 14.46
N GLU A 183 -29.23 -11.22 13.18
CA GLU A 183 -29.84 -12.42 12.58
C GLU A 183 -28.86 -13.58 12.37
N LYS A 184 -27.56 -13.28 12.21
CA LYS A 184 -26.55 -14.22 11.72
C LYS A 184 -25.21 -14.01 12.43
N CYS A 185 -24.44 -15.09 12.53
CA CYS A 185 -23.04 -15.03 12.89
C CYS A 185 -22.20 -15.09 11.60
N TYR A 186 -21.55 -13.99 11.25
CA TYR A 186 -20.65 -13.91 10.12
C TYR A 186 -19.27 -14.41 10.54
N VAL A 187 -18.77 -15.45 9.88
CA VAL A 187 -17.50 -16.08 10.21
C VAL A 187 -16.53 -15.84 9.07
N LYS A 188 -15.30 -15.43 9.38
CA LYS A 188 -14.21 -15.34 8.41
C LYS A 188 -12.96 -16.04 8.90
N SER A 189 -12.50 -17.03 8.16
CA SER A 189 -11.19 -17.64 8.37
C SER A 189 -10.13 -16.93 7.54
N LEU A 190 -9.03 -16.54 8.18
CA LEU A 190 -7.89 -15.85 7.62
C LEU A 190 -6.67 -16.78 7.71
N PRO A 191 -6.25 -17.42 6.60
CA PRO A 191 -5.15 -18.38 6.60
C PRO A 191 -3.79 -17.67 6.57
N LEU A 192 -3.50 -16.89 7.61
CA LEU A 192 -2.31 -16.05 7.73
C LEU A 192 -1.92 -15.87 9.19
N LYS A 193 -0.61 -15.96 9.43
CA LYS A 193 0.00 -15.77 10.75
C LYS A 193 0.38 -14.32 10.94
N MET A 194 -0.58 -13.51 11.38
CA MET A 194 -0.39 -12.08 11.66
C MET A 194 -1.04 -11.71 13.00
N ASP A 195 -0.59 -10.59 13.57
CA ASP A 195 -1.16 -10.02 14.78
C ASP A 195 -2.22 -8.96 14.45
N VAL A 196 -3.30 -8.97 15.23
CA VAL A 196 -4.29 -7.90 15.19
C VAL A 196 -3.75 -6.71 15.96
N VAL A 197 -3.50 -5.62 15.25
CA VAL A 197 -3.06 -4.37 15.87
C VAL A 197 -4.26 -3.58 16.38
N GLU A 198 -5.31 -3.52 15.56
CA GLU A 198 -6.52 -2.75 15.84
C GLU A 198 -7.70 -3.35 15.08
N PHE A 199 -8.90 -3.22 15.65
CA PHE A 199 -10.14 -3.48 14.93
C PHE A 199 -11.19 -2.44 15.32
N SER A 200 -12.14 -2.21 14.41
CA SER A 200 -13.25 -1.30 14.66
C SER A 200 -14.51 -1.82 14.00
N VAL A 201 -15.65 -1.48 14.60
CA VAL A 201 -16.97 -1.78 14.07
C VAL A 201 -17.52 -0.53 13.40
N GLN A 202 -17.92 -0.68 12.14
CA GLN A 202 -18.61 0.32 11.35
C GLN A 202 -20.01 -0.18 10.99
N PRO A 203 -20.91 0.70 10.52
CA PRO A 203 -22.21 0.25 10.03
C PRO A 203 -22.06 -0.87 8.99
N ASN A 204 -22.57 -2.05 9.32
CA ASN A 204 -22.53 -3.27 8.50
C ASN A 204 -21.14 -3.85 8.19
N LYS A 205 -20.07 -3.37 8.84
CA LYS A 205 -18.70 -3.79 8.54
C LYS A 205 -17.82 -3.87 9.78
N VAL A 206 -16.84 -4.76 9.73
CA VAL A 206 -15.73 -4.80 10.69
C VAL A 206 -14.43 -4.54 9.96
N LEU A 207 -13.67 -3.55 10.42
CA LEU A 207 -12.33 -3.29 9.93
C LEU A 207 -11.31 -3.95 10.85
N LEU A 208 -10.39 -4.70 10.27
CA LEU A 208 -9.34 -5.42 10.99
C LEU A 208 -7.97 -5.04 10.42
N LYS A 209 -7.14 -4.37 11.22
CA LYS A 209 -5.76 -4.00 10.86
C LYS A 209 -4.81 -5.06 11.40
N LEU A 210 -4.04 -5.64 10.48
CA LEU A 210 -3.10 -6.74 10.74
C LEU A 210 -1.67 -6.30 10.43
N GLN A 211 -0.72 -6.75 11.26
CA GLN A 211 0.71 -6.53 11.08
C GLN A 211 1.50 -7.79 11.41
N ASN A 212 2.69 -7.94 10.79
CA ASN A 212 3.66 -9.00 11.09
C ASN A 212 4.53 -8.63 12.29
#